data_AF-A0A356APN1-F1
#
_entry.id   AF-A0A356APN1-F1
#
_cell.length_a   1.000
_cell.length_b   1.000
_cell.length_c   1.000
_cell.angle_alpha   90.00
_cell.angle_beta   90.00
_cell.angle_gamma   90.00
#
_symmetry.space_group_name_H-M   'P 1'
#
loop_
_entity.id
_entity.type
_entity.pdbx_description
1 polymer ?
#
loop_
_entity_poly.entity_id
_entity_poly.type
_entity_poly.pdbx_seq_one_letter_code
_entity_poly.pdbx_strand_id
1 'polypeptide(L)' 'PCAVGFGVSTPEQAADISSFADGVIVGSAVVKIVAKYGENCVAPVAEYVRTMKAALK' A
#
# COMPACT_ATOMS: atom_id res chain seq x y z
N PRO A 1 16.90 0.89 10.13
CA PRO A 1 15.61 1.06 9.44
C PRO A 1 14.56 0.09 10.01
N CYS A 2 13.41 0.60 10.42
CA CYS A 2 12.28 -0.12 11.00
C CYS A 2 10.99 0.21 10.22
N ALA A 3 10.28 -0.82 9.76
CA ALA A 3 9.08 -0.67 8.94
C ALA A 3 7.85 -1.26 9.64
N VAL A 4 6.68 -0.69 9.38
CA VAL A 4 5.39 -1.14 9.92
C VAL A 4 4.55 -1.77 8.81
N GLY A 5 4.02 -2.97 9.05
CA GLY A 5 3.37 -3.76 8.00
C GLY A 5 1.99 -4.35 8.33
N PHE A 6 1.43 -4.07 9.50
CA PHE A 6 0.14 -4.61 9.90
C PHE A 6 -0.95 -3.55 9.82
N GLY A 7 -2.08 -3.90 9.19
CA GLY A 7 -3.27 -3.04 9.15
C GLY A 7 -3.21 -1.85 8.18
N VAL A 8 -2.19 -1.76 7.32
CA VAL A 8 -2.07 -0.65 6.36
C VAL A 8 -2.77 -1.00 5.05
N SER A 9 -3.71 -0.15 4.63
CA SER A 9 -4.44 -0.34 3.37
C SER A 9 -4.85 0.95 2.67
N THR A 10 -4.81 2.10 3.34
CA THR A 10 -5.13 3.40 2.72
C THR A 10 -3.92 4.33 2.68
N PRO A 11 -3.90 5.30 1.73
CA PRO A 11 -2.81 6.26 1.62
C PRO A 11 -2.64 7.11 2.89
N GLU A 12 -3.75 7.47 3.56
CA GLU A 12 -3.74 8.26 4.80
C GLU A 12 -3.05 7.49 5.93
N GLN A 13 -3.36 6.20 6.08
CA GLN A 13 -2.68 5.34 7.06
C GLN A 13 -1.18 5.24 6.77
N ALA A 14 -0.80 5.14 5.49
CA ALA A 14 0.61 5.09 5.12
C ALA A 14 1.33 6.41 5.44
N ALA A 15 0.70 7.55 5.18
CA ALA A 15 1.23 8.87 5.52
C ALA A 15 1.41 9.03 7.04
N ASP A 16 0.40 8.67 7.84
CA ASP A 16 0.47 8.74 9.30
C ASP A 16 1.61 7.89 9.86
N ILE A 17 1.75 6.65 9.38
CA ILE A 17 2.80 5.73 9.83
C ILE A 17 4.19 6.21 9.41
N SER A 18 4.31 6.80 8.22
CA SER A 18 5.58 7.34 7.74
C SER A 18 6.14 8.47 8.59
N SER A 19 5.32 9.09 9.45
CA SER A 19 5.77 10.11 10.40
C SER A 19 6.66 9.56 11.52
N PHE A 20 6.60 8.26 11.81
CA PHE A 20 7.36 7.62 12.90
C PHE A 20 8.05 6.30 12.53
N ALA A 21 7.94 5.84 11.28
CA ALA A 21 8.59 4.63 10.77
C ALA A 21 9.45 4.94 9.55
N ASP A 22 10.54 4.17 9.36
CA ASP A 22 11.41 4.28 8.19
C ASP A 22 10.77 3.68 6.92
N GLY A 23 9.65 2.97 7.06
CA GLY A 23 8.95 2.35 5.95
C GLY A 23 7.58 1.78 6.31
N VAL A 24 6.80 1.53 5.27
CA VAL A 24 5.43 1.01 5.35
C VAL A 24 5.29 -0.20 4.42
N ILE A 25 4.74 -1.30 4.92
CA ILE A 25 4.53 -2.55 4.17
C ILE A 25 3.04 -2.79 3.99
N VAL A 26 2.63 -3.06 2.75
CA VAL A 26 1.23 -3.26 2.39
C VAL A 26 1.08 -4.58 1.63
N GLY A 27 0.57 -5.61 2.32
CA GLY A 27 0.38 -6.94 1.73
C GLY A 27 -1.08 -7.23 1.37
N SER A 28 -1.95 -7.25 2.37
CA SER A 28 -3.33 -7.76 2.22
C SER A 28 -4.17 -6.94 1.24
N ALA A 29 -3.96 -5.63 1.12
CA ALA A 29 -4.64 -4.80 0.14
C ALA A 29 -4.27 -5.18 -1.31
N VAL A 30 -2.98 -5.41 -1.58
CA VAL A 30 -2.52 -5.86 -2.90
C VAL A 30 -3.11 -7.23 -3.23
N VAL A 31 -3.07 -8.17 -2.28
CA VAL A 31 -3.66 -9.52 -2.47
C VAL A 31 -5.16 -9.43 -2.76
N LYS A 32 -5.90 -8.55 -2.09
CA LYS A 32 -7.33 -8.33 -2.37
C LYS A 32 -7.59 -7.79 -3.78
N ILE A 33 -6.74 -6.88 -4.27
CA ILE A 33 -6.84 -6.38 -5.65
C ILE A 33 -6.56 -7.52 -6.64
N VAL A 34 -5.50 -8.30 -6.42
CA VAL A 34 -5.19 -9.46 -7.26
C VAL A 34 -6.33 -10.47 -7.27
N ALA A 35 -6.89 -10.79 -6.10
CA ALA A 35 -8.03 -11.71 -5.99
C ALA A 35 -9.29 -11.20 -6.72
N LYS A 36 -9.51 -9.88 -6.76
CA LYS A 36 -10.67 -9.27 -7.44
C LYS A 36 -10.52 -9.25 -8.96
N TYR A 37 -9.32 -8.96 -9.48
CA TYR A 37 -9.10 -8.70 -10.90
C TYR A 37 -8.40 -9.86 -11.65
N GLY A 38 -7.88 -10.86 -10.94
CA GLY A 38 -7.22 -12.03 -11.54
C GLY A 38 -6.04 -11.64 -12.43
N GLU A 39 -5.97 -12.18 -13.64
CA GLU A 39 -4.94 -11.87 -14.64
C GLU A 39 -4.92 -10.38 -15.03
N ASN A 40 -6.06 -9.68 -14.92
CA ASN A 40 -6.18 -8.25 -15.22
C ASN A 40 -5.80 -7.34 -14.05
N CYS A 41 -5.13 -7.87 -13.01
CA CYS A 41 -4.82 -7.10 -11.79
C CYS A 41 -3.69 -6.08 -11.93
N VAL A 42 -2.85 -6.17 -12.97
CA VAL A 42 -1.64 -5.35 -13.08
C VAL A 42 -1.95 -3.85 -13.07
N ALA A 43 -2.92 -3.40 -13.87
CA ALA A 43 -3.29 -1.99 -13.92
C ALA A 43 -3.89 -1.48 -12.59
N PRO A 44 -4.88 -2.15 -11.98
CA PRO A 44 -5.39 -1.80 -10.65
C PRO A 44 -4.34 -1.79 -9.54
N VAL A 45 -3.42 -2.76 -9.53
CA VAL A 45 -2.33 -2.80 -8.54
C VAL A 45 -1.36 -1.63 -8.76
N ALA A 46 -1.00 -1.33 -10.01
CA ALA A 46 -0.12 -0.21 -10.33
C ALA A 46 -0.75 1.13 -9.92
N GLU A 47 -2.04 1.33 -10.18
CA GLU A 47 -2.77 2.52 -9.73
C GLU A 47 -2.77 2.62 -8.21
N TYR A 48 -3.11 1.54 -7.50
CA TYR A 48 -3.06 1.50 -6.04
C TYR A 48 -1.69 1.89 -5.49
N VAL A 49 -0.61 1.29 -6.00
CA VAL A 49 0.76 1.61 -5.56
C VAL A 49 1.12 3.06 -5.84
N ARG A 50 0.69 3.65 -6.97
CA ARG A 50 0.91 5.08 -7.25
C ARG A 50 0.21 5.96 -6.23
N THR A 51 -1.04 5.66 -5.87
CA THR A 51 -1.79 6.42 -4.86
C THR A 51 -1.13 6.31 -3.48
N MET A 52 -0.69 5.10 -3.09
CA MET A 52 0.02 4.90 -1.83
C MET A 52 1.34 5.68 -1.79
N LYS A 53 2.10 5.67 -2.88
CA LYS A 53 3.37 6.41 -2.97
C LYS A 53 3.14 7.93 -2.94
N ALA A 54 2.09 8.44 -3.59
CA ALA A 54 1.79 9.87 -3.63
C ALA A 54 1.43 10.47 -2.25
N ALA A 55 0.97 9.64 -1.31
CA ALA A 55 0.70 10.06 0.06
C ALA A 55 1.95 10.10 0.95
N LEU A 56 3.06 9.49 0.51
CA LEU A 56 4.33 9.49 1.22
C LEU A 56 5.21 10.65 0.71
N LYS A 57 5.96 11.27 1.60
CA LYS A 57 6.92 12.35 1.27
C LYS A 57 8.24 11.81 0.74
#